data_AF-A0A350I4Y5-F1
#
_entry.id   AF-A0A350I4Y5-F1
#
_cell.length_a   1.000
_cell.length_b   1.000
_cell.length_c   1.000
_cell.angle_alpha   90.00
_cell.angle_beta   90.00
_cell.angle_gamma   90.00
#
_symmetry.space_group_name_H-M   'P 1'
#
loop_
_entity.id
_entity.type
_entity.pdbx_description
1 polymer ?
#
loop_
_entity_poly.entity_id
_entity_poly.type
_entity_poly.pdbx_seq_one_letter_code
_entity_poly.pdbx_strand_id
1 'polypeptide(L)'
;MIVTKNGRVLYDSCRRVQEPVNMVELAFRSGYKVGEMSKTLGISSRHLERMFFDALGVSPKYWLREQRMIRARYLLREGTPLKYVSVILGFRRYSHFIAEVRAFYDMPPVKMVETEKRRCAMEPS
;
A
#
# COMPACT_ATOMS: atom_id res chain seq x y z
N MET A 1 -10.99 -7.62 -14.27
CA MET A 1 -9.60 -7.48 -14.73
C MET A 1 -8.99 -6.29 -14.01
N ILE A 2 -7.68 -6.35 -13.74
CA ILE A 2 -6.97 -5.18 -13.21
C ILE A 2 -6.61 -4.32 -14.42
N VAL A 3 -6.90 -3.03 -14.33
CA VAL A 3 -6.63 -2.05 -15.38
C VAL A 3 -5.98 -0.82 -14.76
N THR A 4 -5.09 -0.18 -15.50
CA THR A 4 -4.44 1.06 -15.08
C THR A 4 -5.04 2.22 -15.87
N LYS A 5 -5.71 3.16 -15.20
CA LYS A 5 -6.36 4.33 -15.83
C LYS A 5 -5.99 5.60 -15.06
N ASN A 6 -5.49 6.62 -15.75
CA ASN A 6 -5.07 7.90 -15.15
C ASN A 6 -4.13 7.71 -13.94
N GLY A 7 -3.16 6.78 -14.06
CA GLY A 7 -2.22 6.45 -12.98
C GLY A 7 -2.82 5.69 -11.79
N ARG A 8 -4.09 5.27 -11.86
CA ARG A 8 -4.77 4.48 -10.81
C ARG A 8 -4.88 3.03 -11.22
N VAL A 9 -4.62 2.13 -10.28
CA VAL A 9 -4.86 0.70 -10.43
C VAL A 9 -6.31 0.41 -10.01
N LEU A 10 -7.10 -0.08 -10.95
CA LEU A 10 -8.52 -0.37 -10.75
C LEU A 10 -8.79 -1.86 -10.98
N TYR A 11 -9.70 -2.42 -10.21
CA TYR A 11 -10.32 -3.69 -10.52
C TYR A 11 -11.68 -3.43 -11.15
N ASP A 12 -11.80 -3.77 -12.43
CA ASP A 12 -13.04 -3.62 -13.18
C ASP A 12 -13.57 -5.00 -13.57
N SER A 13 -14.78 -5.33 -13.13
CA SER A 13 -15.47 -6.52 -13.58
C SER A 13 -16.96 -6.27 -13.60
N CYS A 14 -17.50 -6.03 -14.78
CA CYS A 14 -18.94 -5.88 -15.02
C CYS A 14 -19.81 -7.04 -14.46
N ARG A 15 -19.22 -8.20 -14.17
CA ARG A 15 -19.91 -9.37 -13.58
C ARG A 15 -19.82 -9.44 -12.05
N ARG A 16 -18.95 -8.66 -11.40
CA ARG A 16 -18.65 -8.78 -9.95
C ARG A 16 -18.77 -7.48 -9.18
N VAL A 17 -18.61 -6.35 -9.85
CA VAL A 17 -18.68 -5.03 -9.24
C VAL A 17 -19.53 -4.10 -10.11
N GLN A 18 -20.35 -3.27 -9.48
CA GLN A 18 -21.18 -2.28 -10.18
C GLN A 18 -20.32 -1.13 -10.74
N GLU A 19 -19.24 -0.79 -10.03
CA GLU A 19 -18.28 0.24 -10.43
C GLU A 19 -16.84 -0.28 -10.26
N PRO A 20 -15.86 0.23 -11.03
CA PRO A 20 -14.46 -0.12 -10.87
C PRO A 20 -13.95 0.18 -9.45
N VAL A 21 -13.32 -0.81 -8.82
CA VAL A 21 -12.81 -0.71 -7.46
C VAL A 21 -11.39 -0.14 -7.47
N ASN A 22 -11.14 0.92 -6.68
CA ASN A 22 -9.79 1.44 -6.47
C ASN A 22 -8.95 0.45 -5.64
N MET A 23 -7.93 -0.14 -6.26
CA MET A 23 -7.13 -1.18 -5.63
C MET A 23 -6.23 -0.67 -4.52
N VAL A 24 -5.78 0.60 -4.58
CA VAL A 24 -4.94 1.21 -3.54
C VAL A 24 -5.74 1.41 -2.26
N GLU A 25 -6.97 1.91 -2.40
CA GLU A 25 -7.88 2.06 -1.26
C GLU A 25 -8.25 0.69 -0.69
N LEU A 26 -8.54 -0.28 -1.55
CA LEU A 26 -8.80 -1.65 -1.11
C LEU A 26 -7.59 -2.25 -0.38
N ALA A 27 -6.35 -1.99 -0.83
CA ALA A 27 -5.14 -2.45 -0.16
C ALA A 27 -5.08 -1.99 1.29
N PHE A 28 -5.40 -0.71 1.53
CA PHE A 28 -5.46 -0.14 2.86
C PHE A 28 -6.55 -0.80 3.72
N ARG A 29 -7.78 -0.88 3.21
CA ARG A 29 -8.93 -1.48 3.92
C ARG A 29 -8.73 -2.97 4.23
N SER A 30 -8.01 -3.69 3.37
CA SER A 30 -7.66 -5.10 3.57
C SER A 30 -6.44 -5.30 4.49
N GLY A 31 -5.90 -4.24 5.08
CA GLY A 31 -4.71 -4.30 5.94
C GLY A 31 -3.47 -4.84 5.23
N TYR A 32 -3.38 -4.61 3.91
CA TYR A 32 -2.31 -5.09 3.03
C TYR A 32 -2.15 -6.61 3.00
N LYS A 33 -3.24 -7.36 3.17
CA LYS A 33 -3.26 -8.83 3.09
C LYS A 33 -3.92 -9.30 1.80
N VAL A 34 -3.23 -10.17 1.06
CA VAL A 34 -3.75 -10.77 -0.20
C VAL A 34 -5.08 -11.47 0.04
N GLY A 35 -5.18 -12.27 1.12
CA GLY A 35 -6.40 -13.04 1.41
C GLY A 35 -7.62 -12.17 1.74
N GLU A 36 -7.44 -11.07 2.47
CA GLU A 36 -8.53 -10.12 2.73
C GLU A 36 -8.94 -9.40 1.44
N MET A 37 -7.98 -8.97 0.62
CA MET A 37 -8.26 -8.31 -0.65
C MET A 37 -9.01 -9.24 -1.62
N SER A 38 -8.57 -10.49 -1.79
CA SER A 38 -9.25 -11.45 -2.66
C SER A 38 -10.65 -11.78 -2.15
N LYS A 39 -10.81 -11.92 -0.83
CA LYS A 39 -12.10 -12.13 -0.19
C LYS A 39 -13.06 -10.97 -0.44
N THR A 40 -12.61 -9.72 -0.30
CA THR A 40 -13.45 -8.54 -0.59
C THR A 40 -13.86 -8.47 -2.06
N LEU A 41 -13.01 -8.92 -2.99
CA LEU A 41 -13.32 -8.97 -4.42
C LEU A 41 -14.15 -10.19 -4.84
N GLY A 42 -14.44 -11.13 -3.93
CA GLY A 42 -15.17 -12.36 -4.24
C GLY A 42 -14.43 -13.29 -5.21
N ILE A 43 -13.10 -13.31 -5.14
CA ILE A 43 -12.24 -14.17 -5.98
C ILE A 43 -11.22 -14.93 -5.15
N SER A 44 -10.67 -16.00 -5.72
CA SER A 44 -9.57 -16.74 -5.07
C SER A 44 -8.25 -15.96 -5.15
N SER A 45 -7.35 -16.20 -4.20
CA SER A 45 -6.00 -15.62 -4.21
C SER A 45 -5.25 -15.95 -5.50
N ARG A 46 -5.40 -17.17 -6.03
CA ARG A 46 -4.77 -17.59 -7.30
C ARG A 46 -5.27 -16.78 -8.49
N HIS A 47 -6.57 -16.43 -8.52
CA HIS A 47 -7.11 -15.58 -9.57
C HIS A 47 -6.59 -14.14 -9.43
N LEU A 48 -6.54 -13.62 -8.20
CA LEU A 48 -5.96 -12.31 -7.91
C LEU A 48 -4.49 -12.25 -8.35
N GLU A 49 -3.68 -13.27 -8.03
CA GLU A 49 -2.30 -13.38 -8.45
C GLU A 49 -2.13 -13.32 -9.96
N ARG A 50 -2.89 -14.14 -10.69
CA ARG A 50 -2.84 -14.13 -12.16
C ARG A 50 -3.16 -12.75 -12.73
N MET A 51 -4.24 -12.13 -12.26
CA MET A 51 -4.62 -10.79 -12.71
C MET A 51 -3.55 -9.73 -12.43
N PHE A 52 -2.85 -9.84 -11.30
CA PHE A 52 -1.76 -8.95 -10.93
C PHE A 52 -0.54 -9.14 -11.84
N PHE A 53 -0.16 -10.39 -12.14
CA PHE A 53 0.90 -10.66 -13.10
C PHE A 53 0.56 -10.19 -14.51
N ASP A 54 -0.65 -10.49 -14.99
CA ASP A 54 -1.10 -10.12 -16.33
C ASP A 54 -1.15 -8.59 -16.52
N ALA A 55 -1.56 -7.84 -15.48
CA ALA A 55 -1.76 -6.39 -15.58
C ALA A 55 -0.54 -5.55 -15.16
N LEU A 56 0.23 -6.00 -14.16
CA LEU A 56 1.29 -5.22 -13.52
C LEU A 56 2.66 -5.92 -13.53
N GLY A 57 2.74 -7.18 -13.94
CA GLY A 57 3.99 -7.95 -13.97
C GLY A 57 4.54 -8.36 -12.59
N VAL A 58 3.80 -8.10 -11.51
CA VAL A 58 4.25 -8.37 -10.13
C VAL A 58 3.20 -9.14 -9.35
N SER A 59 3.62 -9.86 -8.29
CA SER A 59 2.68 -10.52 -7.39
C SER A 59 1.86 -9.52 -6.55
N PRO A 60 0.62 -9.84 -6.16
CA PRO A 60 -0.19 -8.99 -5.29
C PRO A 60 0.50 -8.75 -3.93
N LYS A 61 1.22 -9.75 -3.42
CA LYS A 61 1.96 -9.62 -2.16
C LYS A 61 3.03 -8.54 -2.24
N TYR A 62 3.80 -8.52 -3.33
CA TYR A 62 4.83 -7.50 -3.56
C TYR A 62 4.19 -6.11 -3.67
N TRP A 63 3.16 -5.99 -4.51
CA TRP A 63 2.49 -4.71 -4.72
C TRP A 63 1.84 -4.18 -3.43
N LEU A 64 1.16 -5.01 -2.65
CA LEU A 64 0.59 -4.61 -1.36
C LEU A 64 1.66 -4.12 -0.38
N ARG A 65 2.83 -4.77 -0.36
CA ARG A 65 3.98 -4.35 0.47
C ARG A 65 4.46 -2.96 0.05
N GLU A 66 4.59 -2.71 -1.25
CA GLU A 66 4.95 -1.40 -1.78
C GLU A 66 3.91 -0.34 -1.43
N GLN A 67 2.61 -0.58 -1.67
CA GLN A 67 1.55 0.36 -1.31
C GLN A 67 1.54 0.68 0.19
N ARG A 68 1.83 -0.31 1.03
CA ARG A 68 1.98 -0.11 2.49
C ARG A 68 3.10 0.84 2.83
N MET A 69 4.24 0.74 2.14
CA MET A 69 5.39 1.61 2.37
C MET A 69 5.14 3.02 1.82
N ILE A 70 4.56 3.14 0.63
CA ILE A 70 4.11 4.43 0.07
C ILE A 70 3.19 5.16 1.06
N ARG A 71 2.21 4.45 1.65
CA ARG A 71 1.32 5.02 2.66
C ARG A 71 2.06 5.37 3.95
N ALA A 72 3.04 4.56 4.38
CA ALA A 72 3.90 4.90 5.51
C ALA A 72 4.60 6.24 5.30
N ARG A 73 5.25 6.41 4.15
CA ARG A 73 5.92 7.65 3.77
C ARG A 73 4.98 8.84 3.79
N TYR A 74 3.79 8.70 3.20
CA TYR A 74 2.77 9.73 3.23
C TYR A 74 2.42 10.14 4.68
N LEU A 75 2.10 9.18 5.55
CA LEU A 75 1.72 9.50 6.93
C LEU A 75 2.86 10.17 7.73
N LEU A 76 4.11 9.76 7.47
CA LEU A 76 5.28 10.39 8.10
C LEU A 76 5.48 11.83 7.61
N ARG A 77 5.21 12.09 6.33
CA ARG A 77 5.21 13.44 5.74
C ARG A 77 4.15 14.33 6.39
N GLU A 78 2.95 13.80 6.63
CA GLU A 78 1.88 14.47 7.38
C GLU A 78 2.19 14.67 8.87
N GLY A 79 3.38 14.29 9.35
CA GLY A 79 3.80 14.47 10.74
C GLY A 79 3.28 13.40 11.70
N THR A 80 2.66 12.33 11.21
CA THR A 80 2.18 11.23 12.06
C THR A 80 3.36 10.55 12.76
N PRO A 81 3.35 10.35 14.09
CA PRO A 81 4.47 9.72 14.78
C PRO A 81 4.63 8.25 14.36
N LEU A 82 5.87 7.78 14.21
CA LEU A 82 6.22 6.44 13.70
C LEU A 82 5.43 5.30 14.37
N LYS A 83 5.24 5.37 15.68
CA LYS A 83 4.48 4.36 16.44
C LYS A 83 3.03 4.28 15.95
N TYR A 84 2.37 5.41 15.73
CA TYR A 84 1.01 5.45 15.20
C TYR A 84 0.96 4.98 13.74
N VAL A 85 1.93 5.36 12.91
CA VAL A 85 2.03 4.85 11.53
C VAL A 85 2.06 3.33 11.50
N SER A 86 2.83 2.69 12.39
CA SER A 86 2.88 1.23 12.48
C SER A 86 1.51 0.60 12.77
N VAL A 87 0.71 1.24 13.65
CA VAL A 87 -0.63 0.77 14.02
C VAL A 87 -1.61 0.98 12.87
N ILE A 88 -1.63 2.17 12.26
CA ILE A 88 -2.51 2.51 11.13
C ILE A 88 -2.30 1.54 9.96
N LEU A 89 -1.04 1.20 9.68
CA LEU A 89 -0.73 0.26 8.61
C LEU A 89 -0.97 -1.20 8.97
N GLY A 90 -1.40 -1.51 10.20
CA GLY A 90 -1.76 -2.85 10.65
C GLY A 90 -0.57 -3.74 11.02
N PHE A 91 0.57 -3.18 11.44
CA PHE A 91 1.68 -3.98 11.94
C PHE A 91 1.40 -4.46 13.36
N ARG A 92 1.50 -5.78 13.58
CA ARG A 92 1.31 -6.37 14.91
C ARG A 92 2.42 -5.99 15.90
N ARG A 93 3.65 -5.79 15.42
CA ARG A 93 4.80 -5.39 16.24
C ARG A 93 5.55 -4.25 15.57
N TYR A 94 5.93 -3.27 16.37
CA TYR A 94 6.70 -2.11 15.92
C TYR A 94 8.04 -2.51 15.29
N SER A 95 8.74 -3.50 15.85
CA SER A 95 10.01 -3.98 15.31
C SER A 95 9.92 -4.49 13.86
N HIS A 96 8.81 -5.15 13.49
CA HIS A 96 8.59 -5.57 12.11
C HIS A 96 8.39 -4.39 11.17
N PHE A 97 7.63 -3.38 11.60
CA PHE A 97 7.47 -2.16 10.81
C PHE A 97 8.82 -1.48 10.56
N ILE A 98 9.66 -1.38 11.60
CA ILE A 98 10.99 -0.77 11.49
C ILE A 98 11.90 -1.55 10.53
N ALA A 99 11.90 -2.88 10.59
CA ALA A 99 12.66 -3.71 9.67
C ALA A 99 12.16 -3.58 8.23
N GLU A 100 10.84 -3.50 8.03
CA GLU A 100 10.23 -3.37 6.71
C GLU A 100 10.58 -2.04 6.03
N VAL A 101 10.48 -0.93 6.78
CA VAL A 101 10.84 0.41 6.28
C VAL A 101 12.31 0.46 5.88
N ARG A 102 13.20 -0.12 6.70
CA ARG A 102 14.64 -0.20 6.38
C ARG A 102 14.88 -0.98 5.10
N ALA A 103 14.25 -2.15 4.98
CA ALA A 103 14.42 -3.00 3.81
C ALA A 103 13.87 -2.37 2.52
N PHE A 104 12.84 -1.53 2.62
CA PHE A 104 12.19 -0.92 1.46
C PHE A 104 12.85 0.39 1.01
N TYR A 105 13.25 1.25 1.96
CA TYR A 105 13.81 2.58 1.67
C TYR A 105 15.32 2.67 1.78
N ASP A 106 15.98 1.56 2.14
CA ASP A 106 17.41 1.52 2.46
C ASP A 106 17.84 2.60 3.48
N MET A 107 16.93 2.90 4.41
CA MET A 107 17.07 4.01 5.35
C MET A 107 16.43 3.70 6.71
N PRO A 108 17.07 4.09 7.83
CA PRO A 108 16.44 4.02 9.15
C PRO A 108 15.17 4.88 9.25
N PRO A 109 14.11 4.41 9.93
CA PRO A 109 12.83 5.13 10.01
C PRO A 109 12.92 6.52 10.64
N VAL A 110 13.85 6.73 11.59
CA VAL A 110 14.12 8.04 12.20
C VAL A 110 14.64 9.03 11.15
N LYS A 111 15.62 8.60 10.34
CA LYS A 111 16.16 9.41 9.24
C LYS A 111 15.11 9.67 8.17
N MET A 112 14.20 8.72 7.93
CA MET A 112 13.06 8.91 7.03
C MET A 112 12.11 10.01 7.53
N VAL A 113 11.80 10.04 8.84
CA VAL A 113 11.00 11.12 9.44
C VAL A 113 11.67 12.47 9.27
N GLU A 114 12.96 12.57 9.56
CA GLU A 114 13.72 13.82 9.38
C GLU A 114 13.72 14.29 7.93
N THR A 115 13.91 13.35 7.00
CA THR A 115 13.93 13.63 5.55
C THR A 115 12.59 14.14 5.06
N GLU A 116 11.48 13.52 5.48
CA GLU A 116 10.14 13.96 5.07
C GLU A 116 9.73 15.28 5.75
N LYS A 117 10.09 15.50 7.01
CA LYS A 117 9.87 16.79 7.70
C LYS A 117 10.60 17.96 7.03
N ARG A 118 11.85 17.75 6.61
CA ARG A 118 12.63 18.77 5.89
C ARG A 118 12.01 19.14 4.55
N ARG A 119 11.35 18.19 3.87
CA ARG A 119 10.65 18.45 2.59
C ARG A 119 9.38 19.26 2.80
N CYS A 120 8.59 18.98 3.84
CA CYS A 120 7.43 19.80 4.19
C CYS A 120 7.79 21.23 4.59
N ALA A 121 8.93 21.44 5.24
CA ALA A 121 9.40 22.77 5.62
C ALA A 121 9.87 23.65 4.44
N MET A 122 9.83 23.14 3.21
CA MET A 122 10.43 23.76 2.02
C MET A 122 9.44 23.99 0.87
N GLU A 123 8.13 23.78 1.07
CA GLU A 123 7.12 24.22 0.10
C GLU A 123 6.68 25.66 0.42
N PRO A 124 7.02 26.66 -0.42
CA PRO A 124 6.54 28.02 -0.23
C PRO A 124 5.04 28.09 -0.59
N SER A 125 4.27 28.76 0.27
CA SER A 125 2.95 29.32 -0.08
C SER A 125 3.07 30.40 -1.15
#